data_AF-A0A2H5CQ60-F1
#
_entry.id   AF-A0A2H5CQ60-F1
#
_cell.length_a   1.000
_cell.length_b   1.000
_cell.length_c   1.000
_cell.angle_alpha   90.00
_cell.angle_beta   90.00
_cell.angle_gamma   90.00
#
_symmetry.space_group_name_H-M   'P 1'
#
loop_
_entity.id
_entity.type
_entity.pdbx_description
1 polymer ?
#
loop_
_entity_poly.entity_id
_entity_poly.type
_entity_poly.pdbx_seq_one_letter_code
_entity_poly.pdbx_strand_id
1 'polypeptide(L)'
;MHPNITDRERKIGLMAKKDFEKGKYPLSVINKTSSSLQQEALKNGLSDEASTFYKTLSPIITKLSPIGLNRGNMLFNQNYLDD
;
A
#
# COMPACT_ATOMS: atom_id res chain seq x y z
N MET A 1 -4.36 -19.89 5.91
CA MET A 1 -3.88 -18.99 4.83
C MET A 1 -5.11 -18.40 4.17
N HIS A 2 -5.19 -17.07 3.95
CA HIS A 2 -6.21 -16.51 3.06
C HIS A 2 -5.91 -17.03 1.65
N PRO A 3 -6.75 -17.90 1.06
CA PRO A 3 -6.44 -18.58 -0.20
C PRO A 3 -6.52 -17.64 -1.42
N ASN A 4 -7.04 -16.43 -1.23
CA ASN A 4 -7.42 -15.54 -2.32
C ASN A 4 -6.48 -14.35 -2.51
N ILE A 5 -5.31 -14.33 -1.84
CA ILE A 5 -4.27 -13.33 -2.08
C ILE A 5 -2.97 -14.01 -2.49
N THR A 6 -2.25 -13.39 -3.42
CA THR A 6 -0.97 -13.88 -3.91
C THR A 6 0.12 -13.78 -2.83
N ASP A 7 1.23 -14.50 -3.03
CA ASP A 7 2.37 -14.38 -2.11
C ASP A 7 2.99 -12.98 -2.11
N ARG A 8 2.94 -12.27 -3.25
CA ARG A 8 3.43 -10.88 -3.37
C ARG A 8 2.56 -9.91 -2.56
N GLU A 9 1.24 -10.02 -2.70
CA GLU A 9 0.28 -9.24 -1.91
C GLU A 9 0.39 -9.53 -0.42
N ARG A 10 0.53 -10.81 -0.05
CA ARG A 10 0.77 -11.22 1.33
C ARG A 10 2.06 -10.59 1.87
N LYS A 11 3.14 -10.60 1.09
CA LYS A 11 4.42 -10.00 1.48
C LYS A 11 4.27 -8.50 1.71
N ILE A 12 3.56 -7.76 0.84
CA ILE A 12 3.24 -6.33 1.03
C ILE A 12 2.54 -6.12 2.38
N GLY A 13 1.48 -6.87 2.66
CA GLY A 13 0.72 -6.76 3.91
C GLY A 13 1.57 -7.07 5.16
N LEU A 14 2.42 -8.08 5.10
CA LEU A 14 3.33 -8.44 6.19
C LEU A 14 4.38 -7.35 6.46
N MET A 15 4.91 -6.72 5.40
CA MET A 15 5.87 -5.63 5.54
C MET A 15 5.20 -4.36 6.10
N ALA A 16 3.99 -4.05 5.64
CA ALA A 16 3.19 -2.95 6.19
C ALA A 16 2.87 -3.16 7.67
N LYS A 17 2.44 -4.37 8.05
CA LYS A 17 2.21 -4.75 9.46
C LYS A 17 3.47 -4.54 10.31
N LYS A 18 4.62 -5.06 9.85
CA LYS A 18 5.90 -4.89 10.54
C LYS A 18 6.29 -3.42 10.72
N ASP A 19 6.01 -2.58 9.73
CA ASP A 19 6.29 -1.15 9.79
C ASP A 19 5.39 -0.42 10.79
N PHE A 20 4.12 -0.79 10.90
CA PHE A 20 3.23 -0.32 11.96
C PHE A 20 3.68 -0.76 13.35
N GLU A 21 4.05 -2.03 13.52
CA GLU A 21 4.54 -2.58 14.79
C GLU A 21 5.84 -1.90 15.26
N LYS A 22 6.64 -1.39 14.31
CA LYS A 22 7.84 -0.57 14.59
C LYS A 22 7.54 0.89 14.90
N GLY A 23 6.28 1.31 14.95
CA GLY A 23 5.88 2.68 15.24
C GLY A 23 6.18 3.68 14.12
N LYS A 24 6.33 3.22 12.86
CA LYS A 24 6.48 4.15 11.74
C LYS A 24 5.21 4.99 11.57
N TYR A 25 5.39 6.22 11.07
CA TYR A 25 4.29 7.16 10.88
C TYR A 25 3.18 6.56 9.99
N PRO A 26 1.92 6.45 10.48
CA PRO A 26 0.85 5.72 9.79
C PRO A 26 0.62 6.12 8.34
N LEU A 27 0.60 7.42 8.04
CA LEU A 27 0.40 7.87 6.66
C LEU A 27 1.55 7.43 5.73
N SER A 28 2.79 7.37 6.22
CA SER A 28 3.91 6.85 5.44
C SER A 28 3.73 5.36 5.13
N VAL A 29 3.32 4.55 6.11
CA VAL A 29 3.07 3.12 5.93
C VAL A 29 1.92 2.89 4.95
N ILE A 30 0.83 3.65 5.08
CA ILE A 30 -0.34 3.57 4.19
C ILE A 30 0.04 3.97 2.75
N ASN A 31 0.78 5.07 2.58
CA ASN A 31 1.22 5.52 1.26
C ASN A 31 2.12 4.48 0.58
N LYS A 32 3.10 3.92 1.31
CA LYS A 32 4.00 2.88 0.80
C LYS A 32 3.24 1.60 0.44
N THR A 33 2.22 1.24 1.23
CA THR A 33 1.34 0.11 0.94
C THR A 33 0.52 0.35 -0.31
N SER A 34 -0.09 1.54 -0.44
CA SER A 34 -0.88 1.94 -1.61
C SER A 34 -0.04 1.94 -2.89
N SER A 35 1.16 2.53 -2.84
CA SER A 35 2.09 2.53 -3.97
C SER A 35 2.51 1.11 -4.37
N SER A 36 2.84 0.24 -3.39
CA SER A 36 3.21 -1.15 -3.67
C SER A 36 2.08 -1.93 -4.36
N LEU A 37 0.85 -1.78 -3.90
CA LEU A 37 -0.33 -2.41 -4.52
C LEU A 37 -0.63 -1.83 -5.90
N GLN A 38 -0.44 -0.52 -6.10
CA GLN A 38 -0.60 0.11 -7.41
C GLN A 38 0.43 -0.44 -8.42
N GLN A 39 1.69 -0.59 -8.01
CA GLN A 39 2.72 -1.16 -8.88
C GLN A 39 2.46 -2.63 -9.17
N GLU A 40 2.01 -3.41 -8.18
CA GLU A 40 1.62 -4.80 -8.37
C GLU A 40 0.45 -4.91 -9.36
N ALA A 41 -0.57 -4.05 -9.22
CA ALA A 41 -1.70 -3.97 -10.14
C ALA A 41 -1.27 -3.73 -11.59
N LEU A 42 -0.27 -2.86 -11.81
CA LEU A 42 0.24 -2.54 -13.14
C LEU A 42 1.09 -3.67 -13.74
N LYS A 43 1.85 -4.41 -12.92
CA LYS A 43 2.77 -5.45 -13.39
C LYS A 43 2.10 -6.81 -13.55
N ASN A 44 1.34 -7.24 -12.55
CA ASN A 44 0.81 -8.60 -12.43
C ASN A 44 -0.71 -8.65 -12.25
N GLY A 45 -1.35 -7.50 -12.00
CA GLY A 45 -2.73 -7.44 -11.53
C GLY A 45 -2.83 -7.61 -10.01
N LEU A 46 -4.03 -7.41 -9.47
CA LEU A 46 -4.36 -7.68 -8.07
C LEU A 46 -5.46 -8.72 -7.99
N SER A 47 -5.45 -9.52 -6.93
CA SER A 47 -6.60 -10.32 -6.54
C SER A 47 -7.78 -9.42 -6.15
N ASP A 48 -9.00 -9.97 -6.14
CA ASP A 48 -10.20 -9.21 -5.81
C ASP A 48 -10.16 -8.65 -4.38
N GLU A 49 -9.63 -9.42 -3.43
CA GLU A 49 -9.43 -8.99 -2.04
C GLU A 49 -8.39 -7.87 -1.95
N ALA A 50 -7.26 -8.01 -2.64
CA ALA A 50 -6.21 -6.99 -2.65
C ALA A 50 -6.67 -5.70 -3.34
N SER A 51 -7.43 -5.82 -4.43
CA SER A 51 -8.08 -4.70 -5.13
C SER A 51 -9.11 -4.00 -4.27
N THR A 52 -9.94 -4.75 -3.55
CA THR A 52 -10.93 -4.20 -2.60
C THR A 52 -10.21 -3.45 -1.48
N PHE A 53 -9.19 -4.05 -0.88
CA PHE A 53 -8.39 -3.40 0.16
C PHE A 53 -7.71 -2.14 -0.35
N TYR A 54 -7.06 -2.19 -1.53
CA TYR A 54 -6.43 -1.03 -2.17
C TYR A 54 -7.40 0.16 -2.31
N LYS A 55 -8.64 -0.09 -2.75
CA LYS A 55 -9.68 0.95 -2.88
C LYS A 55 -10.05 1.59 -1.53
N THR A 56 -9.96 0.85 -0.42
CA THR A 56 -10.19 1.42 0.92
C THR A 56 -9.09 2.37 1.39
N LEU A 57 -7.87 2.29 0.84
CA LEU A 57 -6.74 3.13 1.25
C LEU A 57 -6.89 4.58 0.79
N SER A 58 -7.44 4.81 -0.40
CA SER A 58 -7.60 6.15 -0.98
C SER A 58 -8.35 7.16 -0.08
N PRO A 59 -9.53 6.83 0.49
CA PRO A 59 -10.21 7.73 1.41
C PRO A 59 -9.43 7.94 2.72
N ILE A 60 -8.70 6.92 3.20
CA ILE A 60 -7.88 7.03 4.41
C ILE A 60 -6.70 7.99 4.18
N ILE A 61 -5.98 7.83 3.07
CA ILE A 61 -4.90 8.74 2.66
C ILE A 61 -5.43 10.15 2.55
N THR A 62 -6.59 10.34 1.90
CA THR A 62 -7.22 11.65 1.74
C THR A 62 -7.51 12.32 3.08
N LYS A 63 -8.02 11.56 4.06
CA LYS A 63 -8.32 12.07 5.41
C LYS A 63 -7.07 12.42 6.22
N LEU A 64 -5.98 11.67 6.04
CA LEU A 64 -4.75 11.84 6.81
C LEU A 64 -3.74 12.80 6.16
N SER A 65 -3.90 13.11 4.88
CA SER A 65 -2.97 13.96 4.13
C SER A 65 -3.05 15.43 4.58
N PRO A 66 -1.91 16.07 4.89
CA PRO A 66 -1.86 17.52 5.08
C PRO A 66 -2.29 18.27 3.81
N ILE A 67 -2.81 19.48 4.01
CA ILE A 67 -3.06 20.42 2.90
C ILE A 67 -1.72 20.78 2.25
N GLY A 68 -1.65 20.74 0.92
CA GLY A 68 -0.41 21.01 0.16
C GLY A 68 0.49 19.81 -0.10
N LEU A 69 0.09 18.60 0.33
CA LEU A 69 0.85 17.37 0.10
C LEU A 69 0.84 16.96 -1.39
N ASN A 70 2.01 16.80 -2.02
CA ASN A 70 2.13 16.34 -3.41
C ASN A 70 1.90 14.82 -3.54
N ARG A 71 0.64 14.42 -3.75
CA ARG A 71 0.21 13.02 -3.83
C ARG A 71 0.82 12.25 -5.00
N GLY A 72 1.05 12.91 -6.13
CA GLY A 72 1.64 12.27 -7.32
C GLY A 72 3.04 11.74 -7.01
N ASN A 73 3.90 12.57 -6.44
CA ASN A 73 5.28 12.17 -6.11
C ASN A 73 5.36 11.06 -5.05
N MET A 74 4.36 10.94 -4.18
CA MET A 74 4.32 9.91 -3.12
C MET A 74 4.05 8.50 -3.63
N LEU A 75 3.29 8.37 -4.72
CA LEU A 75 2.88 7.07 -5.25
C LEU A 75 3.96 6.38 -6.09
N PHE A 76 4.99 7.11 -6.54
CA PHE A 76 6.01 6.55 -7.43
C PHE A 76 7.33 6.20 -6.72
N ASN A 77 7.62 6.79 -5.55
CA ASN A 77 8.96 6.71 -4.96
C ASN A 77 9.09 5.76 -3.75
N GLN A 78 8.04 5.01 -3.37
CA GLN A 78 8.10 4.12 -2.22
C GLN A 78 7.30 2.83 -2.44
N ASN A 79 7.98 1.73 -2.79
CA ASN A 79 7.37 0.40 -2.79
C ASN A 79 8.12 -0.54 -1.83
N TYR A 80 7.51 -1.69 -1.52
CA TYR A 80 8.12 -2.69 -0.66
C TYR A 80 8.78 -3.88 -1.39
N LEU A 81 8.50 -4.08 -2.68
CA LEU A 81 8.91 -5.32 -3.36
C LEU A 81 10.09 -5.14 -4.31
N ASP A 82 10.28 -3.95 -4.85
CA ASP A 82 11.17 -3.65 -5.97
C ASP A 82 11.88 -2.31 -5.67
N ASP A 83 12.89 -2.32 -4.78
CA ASP A 83 13.72 -1.13 -4.46
C ASP A 83 14.38 -0.49 -5.69
#